data_AF-A0A8H8CMC4-F1
#
_entry.id   AF-A0A8H8CMC4-F1
#
_cell.length_a   1.000
_cell.length_b   1.000
_cell.length_c   1.000
_cell.angle_alpha   90.00
_cell.angle_beta   90.00
_cell.angle_gamma   90.00
#
_symmetry.space_group_name_H-M   'P 1'
#
loop_
_entity.id
_entity.type
_entity.pdbx_description
1 polymer ?
#
loop_
_entity_poly.entity_id
_entity_poly.type
_entity_poly.pdbx_seq_one_letter_code
_entity_poly.pdbx_strand_id
1 'polypeptide(L)'
;MSSDESDSEGNRFKVHLCPWRHPNVTQWLHAIDALGLAMRKNANLKQGSSQREREPSTKPGDPTRFVRGLPRNSYEPTWLDNPDHIQFDVRPTDEVYNFVHDREVYSYLLAHMQRQ
;
A
#
# COMPACT_ATOMS: atom_id res chain seq x y z
N MET A 1 -18.20 7.69 21.69
CA MET A 1 -17.25 8.79 21.41
C MET A 1 -15.99 8.22 20.77
N SER A 2 -15.71 8.58 19.51
CA SER A 2 -14.37 8.68 18.93
C SER A 2 -14.49 9.63 17.75
N SER A 3 -13.84 10.78 17.90
CA SER A 3 -13.93 11.95 17.03
C SER A 3 -13.33 11.64 15.64
N ASP A 4 -14.20 11.51 14.64
CA ASP A 4 -13.83 11.60 13.23
C ASP A 4 -13.80 13.07 12.83
N GLU A 5 -12.79 13.80 13.30
CA GLU A 5 -12.43 15.09 12.71
C GLU A 5 -11.50 14.78 11.53
N SER A 6 -12.07 14.49 10.36
CA SER A 6 -11.33 14.50 9.09
C SER A 6 -11.71 15.71 8.25
N ASP A 7 -11.58 16.90 8.86
CA ASP A 7 -11.46 18.14 8.12
C ASP A 7 -10.05 18.22 7.52
N SER A 8 -9.95 17.92 6.22
CA SER A 8 -8.78 18.27 5.43
C SER A 8 -9.22 18.54 4.00
N GLU A 9 -9.11 19.80 3.61
CA GLU A 9 -9.12 20.23 2.23
C GLU A 9 -8.05 19.45 1.44
N GLY A 10 -8.48 18.38 0.78
CA GLY A 10 -7.60 17.57 -0.07
C GLY A 10 -8.07 16.13 -0.16
N ASN A 11 -8.07 15.57 -1.36
CA ASN A 11 -8.36 14.15 -1.58
C ASN A 11 -7.21 13.23 -1.10
N ARG A 12 -6.48 13.59 -0.03
CA ARG A 12 -5.25 12.94 0.45
C ARG A 12 -5.38 12.57 1.93
N PHE A 13 -4.79 11.45 2.33
CA PHE A 13 -4.68 11.08 3.74
C PHE A 13 -3.33 10.44 4.06
N LYS A 14 -2.86 10.65 5.28
CA LYS A 14 -1.56 10.14 5.72
C LYS A 14 -1.67 8.67 6.16
N VAL A 15 -0.79 7.83 5.62
CA VAL A 15 -0.66 6.43 6.00
C VAL A 15 0.62 6.23 6.81
N HIS A 16 0.49 5.56 7.95
CA HIS A 16 1.65 5.18 8.77
C HIS A 16 2.56 4.20 8.02
N LEU A 17 3.88 4.36 8.20
CA LEU A 17 4.83 3.39 7.66
C LEU A 17 4.60 2.05 8.34
N CYS A 18 4.41 1.00 7.56
CA CYS A 18 4.29 -0.36 8.08
C CYS A 18 5.70 -0.93 8.25
N PRO A 19 6.26 -1.01 9.47
CA PRO A 19 7.66 -1.40 9.67
C PRO A 19 7.94 -2.84 9.23
N TRP A 20 6.91 -3.68 9.18
CA TRP A 20 7.01 -5.06 8.73
C TRP A 20 7.07 -5.23 7.21
N ARG A 21 6.66 -4.22 6.44
CA ARG A 21 6.35 -4.37 5.01
C ARG A 21 7.53 -3.96 4.15
N HIS A 22 7.96 -4.86 3.27
CA HIS A 22 9.04 -4.56 2.32
C HIS A 22 8.65 -3.40 1.38
N PRO A 23 9.57 -2.45 1.05
CA PRO A 23 9.31 -1.32 0.17
C PRO A 23 8.72 -1.69 -1.20
N ASN A 24 9.14 -2.82 -1.78
CA ASN A 24 8.59 -3.32 -3.05
C ASN A 24 7.08 -3.60 -2.98
N VAL A 25 6.58 -4.11 -1.85
CA VAL A 25 5.14 -4.32 -1.65
C VAL A 25 4.41 -2.98 -1.65
N THR A 26 5.00 -1.96 -1.00
CA THR A 26 4.43 -0.61 -0.97
C THR A 26 4.34 -0.02 -2.38
N GLN A 27 5.40 -0.12 -3.17
CA GLN A 27 5.40 0.35 -4.56
C GLN A 27 4.39 -0.41 -5.42
N TRP A 28 4.31 -1.72 -5.25
CA TRP A 28 3.35 -2.57 -5.95
C TRP A 28 1.90 -2.19 -5.62
N LEU A 29 1.56 -1.97 -4.34
CA LEU A 29 0.24 -1.51 -3.92
C LEU A 29 -0.08 -0.10 -4.43
N HIS A 30 0.89 0.82 -4.42
CA HIS A 30 0.69 2.19 -4.92
C HIS A 30 0.29 2.21 -6.39
N ALA A 31 0.86 1.33 -7.22
CA ALA A 31 0.46 1.22 -8.63
C ALA A 31 -1.00 0.76 -8.79
N ILE A 32 -1.49 -0.13 -7.92
CA ILE A 32 -2.90 -0.56 -7.90
C ILE A 32 -3.82 0.59 -7.49
N ASP A 33 -3.45 1.32 -6.44
CA ASP A 33 -4.21 2.49 -5.97
C ASP A 33 -4.29 3.57 -7.08
N ALA A 34 -3.16 3.84 -7.74
CA ALA A 34 -3.09 4.78 -8.87
C ALA A 34 -3.94 4.33 -10.06
N LEU A 35 -3.97 3.02 -10.34
CA LEU A 35 -4.78 2.46 -11.42
C LEU A 35 -6.27 2.65 -11.14
N GLY A 36 -6.71 2.38 -9.91
CA GLY A 36 -8.10 2.59 -9.48
C GLY A 36 -8.54 4.05 -9.61
N LEU A 37 -7.66 4.99 -9.22
CA LEU A 37 -7.89 6.43 -9.40
C LEU A 37 -8.03 6.81 -10.88
N ALA A 38 -7.11 6.35 -11.73
CA ALA A 38 -7.13 6.64 -13.16
C ALA A 38 -8.36 6.05 -13.86
N MET A 39 -8.75 4.81 -13.53
CA MET A 39 -9.95 4.16 -14.08
C MET A 39 -11.24 4.91 -13.69
N ARG A 40 -11.37 5.33 -12.43
CA ARG A 40 -12.54 6.10 -11.99
C ARG A 40 -12.64 7.46 -12.66
N LYS A 41 -11.50 8.16 -12.80
CA LYS A 41 -11.42 9.44 -13.50
C LYS A 41 -11.87 9.30 -14.97
N ASN A 42 -11.40 8.25 -15.66
CA ASN A 42 -11.75 7.99 -17.05
C ASN A 42 -13.22 7.58 -17.22
N ALA A 43 -13.78 6.81 -16.30
CA ALA A 43 -15.15 6.32 -16.38
C ALA A 43 -16.20 7.37 -15.95
N ASN A 44 -15.81 8.60 -15.58
CA ASN A 44 -16.69 9.64 -15.04
C ASN A 44 -17.62 9.12 -13.93
N LEU A 45 -17.16 8.12 -13.16
CA LEU A 45 -17.94 7.49 -12.11
C LEU A 45 -18.05 8.47 -10.94
N LYS A 46 -19.19 9.19 -10.86
CA LYS A 46 -19.53 10.11 -9.77
C LYS A 46 -20.24 9.43 -8.59
N GLN A 47 -20.55 8.14 -8.71
CA GLN A 47 -21.19 7.38 -7.63
C GLN A 47 -20.15 6.73 -6.70
N GLY A 48 -20.39 6.86 -5.40
CA GLY A 48 -19.51 6.38 -4.34
C GLY A 48 -18.46 7.40 -3.90
N SER A 49 -17.85 7.17 -2.74
CA SER A 49 -16.75 8.01 -2.26
C SER A 49 -15.55 7.90 -3.19
N SER A 50 -14.94 9.03 -3.56
CA SER A 50 -13.69 9.06 -4.31
C SER A 50 -12.61 8.32 -3.52
N GLN A 51 -11.79 7.52 -4.22
CA GLN A 51 -10.59 6.99 -3.58
C GLN A 51 -9.71 8.18 -3.19
N ARG A 52 -9.32 8.23 -1.91
CA ARG A 52 -8.36 9.21 -1.42
C ARG A 52 -6.95 8.73 -1.76
N GLU A 53 -6.09 9.63 -2.19
CA GLU A 53 -4.67 9.39 -2.45
C GLU A 53 -3.94 9.19 -1.12
N ARG A 54 -3.11 8.14 -1.04
CA ARG A 54 -2.33 7.82 0.14
C ARG A 54 -1.03 8.62 0.13
N GLU A 55 -0.82 9.41 1.17
CA GLU A 55 0.45 10.09 1.41
C GLU A 55 1.23 9.33 2.49
N PRO A 56 2.45 8.84 2.21
CA PRO A 56 3.24 8.16 3.23
C PRO A 56 3.64 9.16 4.33
N SER A 57 3.29 8.85 5.57
CA SER A 57 3.77 9.61 6.72
C SER A 57 5.17 9.16 7.13
N THR A 58 5.96 10.02 7.76
CA THR A 58 7.25 9.62 8.37
C THR A 58 7.09 8.90 9.71
N LYS A 59 5.85 8.77 10.23
CA LYS A 59 5.59 8.16 11.53
C LYS A 59 5.48 6.64 11.39
N PRO A 60 6.26 5.86 12.14
CA PRO A 60 6.10 4.41 12.17
C PRO A 60 4.72 4.05 12.71
N GLY A 61 4.08 3.09 12.07
CA GLY A 61 2.83 2.49 12.52
C GLY A 61 3.08 1.44 13.61
N ASP A 62 1.98 0.86 14.08
CA ASP A 62 1.99 -0.23 15.05
C ASP A 62 2.69 -1.47 14.46
N PRO A 63 3.84 -1.92 15.03
CA PRO A 63 4.58 -3.06 14.53
C PRO A 63 3.85 -4.39 14.74
N THR A 64 2.82 -4.43 15.60
CA THR A 64 2.02 -5.64 15.86
C THR A 64 0.95 -5.87 14.79
N ARG A 65 0.66 -4.86 13.95
CA ARG A 65 -0.32 -4.95 12.86
C ARG A 65 0.31 -5.43 11.56
N PHE A 66 0.72 -6.69 11.54
CA PHE A 66 1.27 -7.36 10.37
C PHE A 66 0.30 -8.36 9.73
N VAL A 67 0.52 -8.65 8.45
CA VAL A 67 -0.21 -9.69 7.73
C VAL A 67 0.60 -10.99 7.82
N ARG A 68 -0.07 -12.09 8.20
CA ARG A 68 0.54 -13.41 8.37
C ARG A 68 0.50 -14.20 7.06
N GLY A 69 1.42 -15.14 6.88
CA GLY A 69 1.38 -16.09 5.77
C GLY A 69 1.78 -15.53 4.40
N LEU A 70 2.42 -14.38 4.33
CA LEU A 70 2.91 -13.84 3.06
C LEU A 70 4.26 -14.47 2.66
N PRO A 71 4.64 -14.39 1.38
CA PRO A 71 6.00 -14.66 0.91
C PRO A 71 7.05 -13.94 1.74
N ARG A 72 8.19 -14.59 2.03
CA ARG A 72 9.27 -14.01 2.86
C ARG A 72 9.72 -12.64 2.38
N ASN A 73 9.79 -12.44 1.06
CA ASN A 73 10.17 -11.17 0.43
C ASN A 73 9.10 -10.07 0.49
N SER A 74 7.93 -10.34 1.09
CA SER A 74 6.92 -9.34 1.42
C SER A 74 7.24 -8.58 2.71
N TYR A 75 8.10 -9.15 3.54
CA TYR A 75 8.48 -8.61 4.83
C TYR A 75 9.79 -7.83 4.73
N GLU A 76 9.91 -6.79 5.53
CA GLU A 76 11.17 -6.08 5.73
C GLU A 76 12.17 -7.01 6.43
N PRO A 77 13.38 -7.25 5.89
CA PRO A 77 14.31 -8.24 6.46
C PRO A 77 14.67 -7.92 7.91
N THR A 78 14.93 -6.65 8.21
CA THR A 78 15.27 -6.20 9.57
C THR A 78 14.15 -6.42 10.58
N TRP A 79 12.90 -6.39 10.13
CA TRP A 79 11.74 -6.70 10.96
C TRP A 79 11.56 -8.23 11.12
N LEU A 80 11.80 -8.97 10.04
CA LEU A 80 11.73 -10.43 10.02
C LEU A 80 12.93 -11.10 10.72
N ASP A 81 13.98 -10.39 11.09
CA ASP A 81 15.10 -10.95 11.84
C ASP A 81 14.83 -11.03 13.35
N ASN A 82 13.68 -10.52 13.83
CA ASN A 82 13.31 -10.59 15.24
C ASN A 82 12.69 -11.95 15.62
N PRO A 83 13.41 -12.84 16.33
CA PRO A 83 13.02 -14.23 16.58
C PRO A 83 11.70 -14.39 17.35
N ASP A 84 11.30 -13.39 18.14
CA ASP A 84 10.11 -13.47 19.00
C ASP A 84 8.79 -13.46 18.20
N HIS A 85 8.82 -13.07 16.91
CA HIS A 85 7.61 -12.93 16.08
C HIS A 85 7.49 -13.97 14.94
N ILE A 86 8.59 -14.51 14.45
CA ILE A 86 8.65 -15.13 13.11
C ILE A 86 7.95 -16.49 13.04
N GLN A 87 8.26 -17.41 13.96
CA GLN A 87 7.84 -18.82 13.81
C GLN A 87 6.39 -19.06 14.23
N PHE A 88 5.91 -18.39 15.27
CA PHE A 88 4.57 -18.67 15.81
C PHE A 88 3.50 -17.76 15.23
N ASP A 89 3.83 -16.48 14.96
CA ASP A 89 2.86 -15.50 14.53
C ASP A 89 2.91 -15.15 13.04
N VAL A 90 4.07 -14.84 12.47
CA VAL A 90 4.17 -14.34 11.09
C VAL A 90 3.99 -15.45 10.06
N ARG A 91 4.68 -16.59 10.24
CA ARG A 91 4.64 -17.76 9.35
C ARG A 91 4.87 -17.42 7.87
N PRO A 92 6.01 -16.79 7.51
CA PRO A 92 6.30 -16.48 6.12
C PRO A 92 6.39 -17.77 5.28
N THR A 93 5.93 -17.72 4.04
CA THR A 93 6.12 -18.83 3.09
C THR A 93 7.50 -18.71 2.41
N ASP A 94 8.06 -19.87 2.02
CA ASP A 94 9.34 -19.94 1.28
C ASP A 94 9.20 -19.55 -0.20
N GLU A 95 7.98 -19.25 -0.64
CA GLU A 95 7.72 -18.74 -1.99
C GLU A 95 8.31 -17.34 -2.16
N VAL A 96 8.81 -17.06 -3.37
CA VAL A 96 9.27 -15.72 -3.76
C VAL A 96 8.25 -15.13 -4.72
N TYR A 97 7.54 -14.11 -4.26
CA TYR A 97 6.56 -13.42 -5.11
C TYR A 97 7.20 -12.30 -5.93
N ASN A 98 6.87 -12.23 -7.21
CA ASN A 98 7.37 -11.18 -8.09
C ASN A 98 6.52 -9.91 -7.99
N PHE A 99 7.01 -8.89 -7.29
CA PHE A 99 6.33 -7.58 -7.13
C PHE A 99 6.51 -6.66 -8.34
N VAL A 100 6.30 -7.19 -9.55
CA VAL A 100 6.37 -6.43 -10.81
C VAL A 100 5.01 -6.51 -11.49
N HIS A 101 4.48 -5.36 -11.88
CA HIS A 101 3.25 -5.31 -12.68
C HIS A 101 3.55 -5.52 -14.16
N ASP A 102 2.54 -5.94 -14.92
CA ASP A 102 2.66 -6.02 -16.37
C ASP A 102 2.93 -4.63 -16.98
N ARG A 103 3.67 -4.62 -18.10
CA ARG A 103 4.04 -3.39 -18.81
C ARG A 103 2.83 -2.52 -19.16
N GLU A 104 1.69 -3.13 -19.43
CA GLU A 104 0.43 -2.47 -19.77
C GLU A 104 -0.09 -1.59 -18.62
N VAL A 105 0.05 -2.05 -17.36
CA VAL A 105 -0.31 -1.29 -16.17
C VAL A 105 0.53 -0.01 -16.09
N TYR A 106 1.86 -0.14 -16.23
CA TYR A 106 2.75 1.02 -16.19
C TYR A 106 2.49 1.99 -17.34
N SER A 107 2.26 1.48 -18.55
CA SER A 107 1.96 2.29 -19.72
C SER A 107 0.66 3.07 -19.55
N TYR A 108 -0.37 2.42 -18.99
CA TYR A 108 -1.64 3.08 -18.67
C TYR A 108 -1.46 4.17 -17.61
N LEU A 109 -0.74 3.89 -16.52
CA LEU A 109 -0.48 4.87 -15.47
C LEU A 109 0.27 6.09 -16.01
N LEU A 110 1.33 5.90 -16.79
CA LEU A 110 2.10 6.99 -17.41
C LEU A 110 1.22 7.87 -18.30
N ALA A 111 0.34 7.27 -19.11
CA ALA A 111 -0.55 8.01 -20.00
C ALA A 111 -1.62 8.85 -19.26
N HIS A 112 -2.01 8.43 -18.04
CA HIS A 112 -3.15 9.03 -17.32
C HIS A 112 -2.76 9.83 -16.07
N MET A 113 -1.52 9.75 -15.61
CA MET A 113 -0.99 10.54 -14.49
C MET A 113 -0.35 11.87 -14.92
N GLN A 114 -0.08 12.12 -16.20
CA GLN A 114 0.56 13.35 -16.72
C GLN A 114 -0.38 14.53 -17.05
N ARG A 115 -1.51 14.69 -16.35
CA ARG A 115 -2.31 15.93 -16.46
C ARG A 115 -2.49 16.55 -15.08
N GLN A 116 -1.51 17.37 -14.70
CA GLN A 116 -1.68 18.46 -13.74
C GLN A 116 -1.45 19.77 -14.48
#